data_AF-A0AAV5G903-F1
#
_entry.id   AF-A0AAV5G903-F1
#
_cell.length_a   1.000
_cell.length_b   1.000
_cell.length_c   1.000
_cell.angle_alpha   90.00
_cell.angle_beta   90.00
_cell.angle_gamma   90.00
#
_symmetry.space_group_name_H-M   'P 1'
#
loop_
_entity.id
_entity.type
_entity.pdbx_description
1 polymer ?
#
loop_
_entity_poly.entity_id
_entity_poly.type
_entity_poly.pdbx_seq_one_letter_code
_entity_poly.pdbx_strand_id
1 'polypeptide(L)'
;MFTLGDMTDFVDVPGVGNPARRALADNGYPDLESLHGADYQSVLALHGVGKRGLERLQAALVERGLSMSGKIPAPQPRKNEWSIGHTGVQDADIKTHAGSDADLDEYLSTLEGRRIKHAEILLDIFHRATGDTPRLWGPSMIGYGQAHYKYATGREGDAFRVGFSPRKAKLSLYGIQESPRWEQLRDKLGKHTTGASCVYVNKPEDIDLAVLEQLISETWEAGPQSC
;
A
#
# COMPACT_ATOMS: atom_id res chain seq x y z
N MET A 1 -41.25 -13.49 -5.05
CA MET A 1 -41.00 -13.81 -6.47
C MET A 1 -39.98 -12.79 -6.95
N PHE A 2 -38.70 -13.15 -6.94
CA PHE A 2 -37.62 -12.28 -7.42
C PHE A 2 -37.56 -12.39 -8.94
N THR A 3 -37.65 -11.27 -9.63
CA THR A 3 -37.46 -11.16 -11.07
C THR A 3 -35.98 -11.41 -11.42
N LEU A 4 -35.75 -12.17 -12.48
CA LEU A 4 -34.47 -12.67 -13.02
C LEU A 4 -33.48 -11.59 -13.52
N GLY A 5 -33.51 -10.37 -12.99
CA GLY A 5 -32.82 -9.20 -13.56
C GLY A 5 -31.90 -8.42 -12.62
N ASP A 6 -31.66 -8.87 -11.39
CA ASP A 6 -30.91 -8.10 -10.38
C ASP A 6 -29.95 -8.98 -9.55
N MET A 7 -29.28 -9.92 -10.23
CA MET A 7 -28.26 -10.78 -9.61
C MET A 7 -26.92 -10.04 -9.66
N THR A 8 -26.28 -9.85 -8.52
CA THR A 8 -24.99 -9.16 -8.41
C THR A 8 -23.86 -10.16 -8.47
N ASP A 9 -23.00 -9.97 -9.47
CA ASP A 9 -21.77 -10.73 -9.59
C ASP A 9 -20.83 -10.34 -8.43
N PHE A 10 -20.13 -11.33 -7.87
CA PHE A 10 -19.13 -11.09 -6.83
C PHE A 10 -17.97 -10.18 -7.29
N VAL A 11 -17.80 -9.96 -8.60
CA VAL A 11 -16.88 -8.96 -9.14
C VAL A 11 -17.24 -7.54 -8.73
N ASP A 12 -18.53 -7.27 -8.59
CA ASP A 12 -19.07 -5.96 -8.24
C ASP A 12 -19.02 -5.69 -6.74
N VAL A 13 -18.71 -6.70 -5.92
CA VAL A 13 -18.46 -6.54 -4.47
C VAL A 13 -16.97 -6.26 -4.25
N PRO A 14 -16.57 -5.02 -3.88
CA PRO A 14 -15.16 -4.65 -3.77
C PRO A 14 -14.43 -5.49 -2.72
N GLY A 15 -13.18 -5.89 -3.00
CA GLY A 15 -12.35 -6.60 -2.02
C GLY A 15 -12.65 -8.10 -1.85
N VAL A 16 -13.58 -8.68 -2.63
CA VAL A 16 -13.74 -10.13 -2.76
C VAL A 16 -12.77 -10.65 -3.81
N GLY A 17 -11.78 -11.46 -3.42
CA GLY A 17 -10.74 -11.95 -4.34
C GLY A 17 -11.19 -13.11 -5.23
N ASN A 18 -10.53 -13.29 -6.38
CA ASN A 18 -10.81 -14.37 -7.33
C ASN A 18 -10.87 -15.79 -6.72
N PRO A 19 -10.02 -16.18 -5.74
CA PRO A 19 -10.15 -17.49 -5.09
C PRO A 19 -11.51 -17.69 -4.40
N ALA A 20 -12.01 -16.66 -3.71
CA ALA A 20 -13.31 -16.74 -3.05
C ALA A 20 -14.45 -16.83 -4.06
N ARG A 21 -14.41 -16.02 -5.12
CA ARG A 21 -15.45 -16.04 -6.19
C ARG A 21 -15.55 -17.41 -6.85
N ARG A 22 -14.41 -18.02 -7.19
CA ARG A 22 -14.35 -19.37 -7.77
C ARG A 22 -14.89 -20.41 -6.80
N ALA A 23 -14.41 -20.39 -5.55
CA ALA A 23 -14.87 -21.33 -4.53
C ALA A 23 -16.38 -21.24 -4.30
N LEU A 24 -16.96 -20.04 -4.30
CA LEU A 24 -18.40 -19.83 -4.16
C LEU A 24 -19.17 -20.42 -5.36
N ALA A 25 -18.78 -20.08 -6.59
CA ALA A 25 -19.41 -20.58 -7.80
C ALA A 25 -19.34 -22.12 -7.90
N ASP A 26 -18.17 -22.70 -7.61
CA ASP A 26 -17.94 -24.15 -7.62
C ASP A 26 -18.78 -24.89 -6.55
N ASN A 27 -19.23 -24.19 -5.52
CA ASN A 27 -20.07 -24.72 -4.45
C ASN A 27 -21.55 -24.30 -4.56
N GLY A 28 -21.99 -23.88 -5.75
CA GLY A 28 -23.40 -23.61 -6.05
C GLY A 28 -23.89 -22.23 -5.63
N TYR A 29 -22.99 -21.29 -5.37
CA TYR A 29 -23.30 -19.88 -5.13
C TYR A 29 -22.83 -19.04 -6.33
N PRO A 30 -23.64 -18.89 -7.39
CA PRO A 30 -23.20 -18.18 -8.61
C PRO A 30 -23.11 -16.65 -8.46
N ASP A 31 -23.74 -16.07 -7.45
CA ASP A 31 -23.90 -14.62 -7.27
C ASP A 31 -24.12 -14.25 -5.79
N LEU A 32 -24.17 -12.95 -5.50
CA LEU A 32 -24.37 -12.44 -4.15
C LEU A 32 -25.67 -12.96 -3.52
N GLU A 33 -26.80 -12.89 -4.23
CA GLU A 33 -28.13 -13.22 -3.71
C GLU A 33 -28.26 -14.71 -3.40
N SER A 34 -27.54 -15.58 -4.10
CA SER A 34 -27.50 -17.01 -3.84
C SER A 34 -26.98 -17.37 -2.44
N LEU A 35 -26.25 -16.46 -1.79
CA LEU A 35 -25.80 -16.61 -0.40
C LEU A 35 -26.91 -16.31 0.62
N HIS A 36 -28.06 -15.77 0.20
CA HIS A 36 -29.16 -15.50 1.12
C HIS A 36 -29.64 -16.79 1.80
N GLY A 37 -29.61 -16.80 3.14
CA GLY A 37 -29.97 -17.95 3.96
C GLY A 37 -28.89 -19.03 4.07
N ALA A 38 -27.81 -18.97 3.29
CA ALA A 38 -26.67 -19.88 3.44
C ALA A 38 -26.03 -19.74 4.83
N ASP A 39 -25.62 -20.85 5.45
CA ASP A 39 -24.99 -20.79 6.77
C ASP A 39 -23.59 -20.19 6.67
N TYR A 40 -23.36 -19.10 7.41
CA TYR A 40 -22.12 -18.33 7.32
C TYR A 40 -20.88 -19.17 7.63
N GLN A 41 -20.93 -20.04 8.65
CA GLN A 41 -19.78 -20.85 9.05
C GLN A 41 -19.47 -21.93 8.01
N SER A 42 -20.50 -22.50 7.39
CA SER A 42 -20.37 -23.48 6.31
C SER A 42 -19.71 -22.86 5.07
N VAL A 43 -20.13 -21.65 4.68
CA VAL A 43 -19.51 -20.92 3.55
C VAL A 43 -18.07 -20.53 3.88
N LEU A 44 -17.79 -20.12 5.11
CA LEU A 44 -16.43 -19.77 5.56
C LEU A 44 -15.47 -20.98 5.53
N ALA A 45 -15.99 -22.18 5.76
CA ALA A 45 -15.20 -23.41 5.75
C ALA A 45 -14.78 -23.84 4.33
N LEU A 46 -15.36 -23.25 3.27
CA LEU A 46 -15.00 -23.55 1.90
C LEU A 46 -13.56 -23.11 1.61
N HIS A 47 -12.77 -24.03 1.06
CA HIS A 47 -11.40 -23.74 0.66
C HIS A 47 -11.36 -22.63 -0.40
N GLY A 48 -10.67 -21.52 -0.09
CA GLY A 48 -10.61 -20.33 -0.94
C GLY A 48 -11.51 -19.18 -0.49
N VAL A 49 -12.51 -19.44 0.37
CA VAL A 49 -13.33 -18.39 0.98
C VAL A 49 -12.64 -17.86 2.23
N GLY A 50 -12.03 -16.69 2.10
CA GLY A 50 -11.43 -16.00 3.25
C GLY A 50 -12.47 -15.29 4.11
N LYS A 51 -12.25 -15.27 5.43
CA LYS A 51 -13.08 -14.52 6.41
C LYS A 51 -13.42 -13.10 5.95
N ARG A 52 -12.43 -12.37 5.44
CA ARG A 52 -12.56 -10.98 4.99
C ARG A 52 -13.43 -10.85 3.74
N GLY A 53 -13.39 -11.82 2.83
CA GLY A 53 -14.24 -11.83 1.64
C GLY A 53 -15.69 -12.06 2.03
N LEU A 54 -15.92 -13.02 2.93
CA LEU A 54 -17.26 -13.37 3.39
C LEU A 54 -17.92 -12.27 4.23
N GLU A 55 -17.16 -11.56 5.07
CA GLU A 55 -17.66 -10.38 5.80
C GLU A 55 -18.17 -9.30 4.83
N ARG A 56 -17.50 -9.08 3.70
CA ARG A 56 -17.93 -8.10 2.68
C ARG A 56 -19.18 -8.54 1.93
N LEU A 57 -19.25 -9.83 1.58
CA LEU A 57 -20.45 -10.41 0.96
C LEU A 57 -21.66 -10.32 1.89
N GLN A 58 -21.47 -10.58 3.18
CA GLN A 58 -22.53 -10.37 4.17
C GLN A 58 -22.98 -8.91 4.26
N ALA A 59 -22.04 -7.96 4.25
CA ALA A 59 -22.37 -6.54 4.27
C ALA A 59 -23.16 -6.13 3.03
N ALA A 60 -22.74 -6.57 1.84
CA ALA A 60 -23.43 -6.30 0.59
C ALA A 60 -24.83 -6.94 0.55
N LEU A 61 -25.01 -8.15 1.11
CA LEU A 61 -26.35 -8.74 1.29
C LEU A 61 -27.25 -7.87 2.16
N VAL A 62 -26.73 -7.37 3.30
CA VAL A 62 -27.49 -6.53 4.24
C VAL A 62 -27.93 -5.21 3.61
N GLU A 63 -27.09 -4.59 2.78
CA GLU A 63 -27.45 -3.38 2.03
C GLU A 63 -28.65 -3.60 1.09
N ARG A 64 -28.88 -4.85 0.68
CA ARG A 64 -30.01 -5.26 -0.15
C ARG A 64 -31.20 -5.82 0.65
N GLY A 65 -31.14 -5.76 1.99
CA GLY A 65 -32.15 -6.35 2.85
C GLY A 65 -32.11 -7.88 2.91
N LEU A 66 -31.00 -8.49 2.48
CA LEU A 66 -30.74 -9.93 2.54
C LEU A 66 -29.72 -10.25 3.65
N SER A 67 -29.54 -11.52 3.95
CA SER A 67 -28.53 -11.99 4.91
C SER A 67 -28.24 -13.47 4.73
N MET A 68 -27.02 -13.90 5.05
CA MET A 68 -26.72 -15.29 5.41
C MET A 68 -27.42 -15.68 6.73
N SER A 69 -27.30 -16.94 7.13
CA SER A 69 -27.83 -17.47 8.39
C SER A 69 -26.71 -17.95 9.34
N GLY A 70 -27.11 -18.44 10.51
CA GLY A 70 -26.19 -18.98 11.51
C GLY A 70 -25.46 -17.92 12.32
N LYS A 71 -24.25 -18.26 12.80
CA LYS A 71 -23.43 -17.35 13.62
C LYS A 71 -22.64 -16.38 12.72
N ILE A 72 -23.21 -15.21 12.50
CA ILE A 72 -22.60 -14.13 11.73
C ILE A 72 -21.82 -13.22 12.69
N PRO A 73 -20.52 -12.98 12.46
CA PRO A 73 -19.78 -12.01 13.26
C PRO A 73 -20.34 -10.60 13.04
N ALA A 74 -20.33 -9.77 14.09
CA ALA A 74 -20.71 -8.37 13.96
C ALA A 74 -19.80 -7.66 12.93
N PRO A 75 -20.36 -6.81 12.04
CA PRO A 75 -19.57 -6.00 11.14
C PRO A 75 -18.54 -5.18 11.91
N GLN A 76 -17.28 -5.22 11.48
CA GLN A 76 -16.23 -4.39 12.05
C GLN A 76 -15.95 -3.25 11.08
N PRO A 77 -16.17 -1.98 11.46
CA PRO A 77 -15.71 -0.86 10.65
C PRO A 77 -14.18 -0.92 10.62
N ARG A 78 -13.60 -1.12 9.43
CA ARG A 78 -12.16 -1.14 9.24
C ARG A 78 -11.81 -0.16 8.13
N LYS A 79 -10.91 0.77 8.45
CA LYS A 79 -10.33 1.74 7.52
C LYS A 79 -8.83 1.49 7.43
N ASN A 80 -8.19 2.05 6.42
CA ASN A 80 -6.74 2.10 6.40
C ASN A 80 -6.28 3.07 7.49
N GLU A 81 -5.36 2.63 8.32
CA GLU A 81 -4.80 3.41 9.40
C GLU A 81 -3.30 3.52 9.21
N TRP A 82 -2.81 4.73 9.44
CA TRP A 82 -1.39 5.01 9.46
C TRP A 82 -1.05 5.80 10.71
N SER A 83 0.08 5.48 11.34
CA SER A 83 0.61 6.22 12.47
C SER A 83 2.09 6.51 12.28
N ILE A 84 2.55 7.64 12.82
CA ILE A 84 3.98 7.97 12.86
C ILE A 84 4.67 7.05 13.85
N GLY A 85 5.86 6.59 13.50
CA GLY A 85 6.65 5.62 14.25
C GLY A 85 6.55 4.23 13.65
N HIS A 86 7.08 3.24 14.37
CA HIS A 86 7.01 1.84 14.00
C HIS A 86 6.44 1.05 15.17
N THR A 87 5.74 -0.04 14.89
CA THR A 87 5.24 -0.93 15.96
C THR A 87 6.11 -2.17 16.13
N GLY A 88 6.93 -2.50 15.12
CA GLY A 88 7.63 -3.78 15.02
C GLY A 88 6.69 -4.95 14.69
N VAL A 89 5.39 -4.69 14.52
CA VAL A 89 4.40 -5.69 14.14
C VAL A 89 4.22 -5.63 12.63
N GLN A 90 4.41 -6.77 11.97
CA GLN A 90 4.26 -6.89 10.52
C GLN A 90 3.85 -8.31 10.13
N ASP A 91 3.12 -8.45 9.01
CA ASP A 91 2.85 -9.75 8.41
C ASP A 91 4.17 -10.48 8.06
N ALA A 92 4.21 -11.80 8.26
CA ALA A 92 5.43 -12.62 8.16
C ALA A 92 6.08 -12.65 6.76
N ASP A 93 5.31 -12.37 5.71
CA ASP A 93 5.78 -12.31 4.33
C ASP A 93 6.47 -10.98 3.99
N ILE A 94 6.34 -9.95 4.83
CA ILE A 94 7.01 -8.65 4.63
C ILE A 94 8.50 -8.81 4.91
N LYS A 95 9.33 -8.60 3.89
CA LYS A 95 10.81 -8.69 3.95
C LYS A 95 11.52 -7.34 3.90
N THR A 96 10.77 -6.27 3.70
CA THR A 96 11.32 -4.91 3.72
C THR A 96 11.15 -4.36 5.12
N HIS A 97 12.25 -4.26 5.86
CA HIS A 97 12.31 -3.67 7.19
C HIS A 97 13.55 -2.78 7.28
N ALA A 98 13.56 -1.87 8.26
CA ALA A 98 14.71 -1.04 8.54
C ALA A 98 15.91 -1.90 8.99
N GLY A 99 17.10 -1.54 8.51
CA GLY A 99 18.39 -2.01 8.99
C GLY A 99 19.00 -1.06 10.02
N SER A 100 20.25 -1.37 10.37
CA SER A 100 21.16 -0.56 11.17
C SER A 100 21.90 0.50 10.33
N ASP A 101 22.61 1.40 11.00
CA ASP A 101 23.45 2.41 10.33
C ASP A 101 24.59 1.73 9.55
N ALA A 102 25.15 0.63 10.08
CA ALA A 102 26.19 -0.15 9.40
C ALA A 102 25.70 -0.76 8.09
N ASP A 103 24.44 -1.20 8.02
CA ASP A 103 23.85 -1.74 6.78
C ASP A 103 23.78 -0.65 5.69
N LEU A 104 23.45 0.60 6.09
CA LEU A 104 23.42 1.74 5.17
C LEU A 104 24.83 2.06 4.66
N ASP A 105 25.81 2.16 5.55
CA ASP A 105 27.20 2.45 5.18
C ASP A 105 27.76 1.37 4.23
N GLU A 106 27.50 0.09 4.54
CA GLU A 106 27.88 -1.01 3.67
C GLU A 106 27.23 -0.86 2.30
N TYR A 107 25.91 -0.63 2.23
CA TYR A 107 25.21 -0.42 0.96
C TYR A 107 25.78 0.74 0.15
N LEU A 108 26.05 1.89 0.78
CA LEU A 108 26.62 3.06 0.12
C LEU A 108 28.02 2.77 -0.43
N SER A 109 28.83 1.98 0.28
CA SER A 109 30.16 1.55 -0.19
C SER A 109 30.10 0.65 -1.43
N THR A 110 28.97 -0.06 -1.65
CA THR A 110 28.77 -0.90 -2.85
C THR A 110 28.34 -0.12 -4.09
N LEU A 111 28.07 1.19 -3.97
CA LEU A 111 27.67 2.01 -5.10
C LEU A 111 28.85 2.27 -6.03
N GLU A 112 28.59 2.20 -7.34
CA GLU A 112 29.62 2.37 -8.37
C GLU A 112 29.22 3.44 -9.39
N GLY A 113 30.24 4.10 -9.95
CA GLY A 113 30.10 5.06 -11.04
C GLY A 113 29.13 6.19 -10.70
N ARG A 114 28.19 6.46 -11.61
CA ARG A 114 27.22 7.56 -11.45
C ARG A 114 26.29 7.42 -10.25
N ARG A 115 26.10 6.20 -9.72
CA ARG A 115 25.18 5.94 -8.62
C ARG A 115 25.64 6.59 -7.31
N ILE A 116 26.96 6.75 -7.13
CA ILE A 116 27.56 7.42 -5.97
C ILE A 116 27.06 8.88 -5.93
N LYS A 117 27.34 9.64 -6.99
CA LYS A 117 26.92 11.05 -7.10
C LYS A 117 25.41 11.23 -7.01
N HIS A 118 24.64 10.34 -7.65
CA HIS A 118 23.19 10.40 -7.55
C HIS A 118 22.71 10.17 -6.11
N ALA A 119 23.30 9.22 -5.38
CA ALA A 119 22.96 8.96 -3.99
C ALA A 119 23.33 10.15 -3.10
N GLU A 120 24.52 10.75 -3.28
CA GLU A 120 24.96 11.94 -2.54
C GLU A 120 23.97 13.12 -2.70
N ILE A 121 23.55 13.42 -3.93
CA ILE A 121 22.57 14.49 -4.21
C ILE A 121 21.25 14.22 -3.51
N LEU A 122 20.75 12.98 -3.58
CA LEU A 122 19.48 12.63 -2.96
C LEU A 122 19.57 12.58 -1.43
N LEU A 123 20.68 12.11 -0.86
CA LEU A 123 20.93 12.15 0.58
C LEU A 123 20.86 13.59 1.10
N ASP A 124 21.51 14.52 0.41
CA ASP A 124 21.48 15.95 0.78
C ASP A 124 20.06 16.52 0.72
N ILE A 125 19.35 16.35 -0.41
CA ILE A 125 18.00 16.90 -0.59
C ILE A 125 17.02 16.32 0.45
N PHE A 126 17.03 14.99 0.64
CA PHE A 126 16.13 14.36 1.61
C PHE A 126 16.47 14.78 3.04
N HIS A 127 17.75 14.91 3.38
CA HIS A 127 18.16 15.39 4.69
C HIS A 127 17.70 16.83 4.94
N ARG A 128 17.88 17.75 3.97
CA ARG A 128 17.41 19.14 4.09
C ARG A 128 15.88 19.22 4.19
N ALA A 129 15.16 18.41 3.42
CA ALA A 129 13.70 18.41 3.41
C ALA A 129 13.05 17.84 4.67
N THR A 130 13.69 16.85 5.31
CA THR A 130 13.11 16.10 6.43
C THR A 130 13.71 16.48 7.79
N GLY A 131 14.96 16.93 7.81
CA GLY A 131 15.75 17.08 9.03
C GLY A 131 16.08 15.75 9.73
N ASP A 132 15.79 14.61 9.11
CA ASP A 132 15.94 13.28 9.70
C ASP A 132 17.16 12.54 9.14
N THR A 133 17.54 11.44 9.78
CA THR A 133 18.61 10.54 9.31
C THR A 133 18.04 9.34 8.55
N PRO A 134 18.67 8.95 7.43
CA PRO A 134 18.21 7.80 6.66
C PRO A 134 18.54 6.48 7.35
N ARG A 135 17.77 5.44 6.99
CA ARG A 135 18.11 4.03 7.21
C ARG A 135 18.02 3.25 5.92
N LEU A 136 18.77 2.16 5.81
CA LEU A 136 18.57 1.18 4.75
C LEU A 136 17.31 0.35 5.06
N TRP A 137 16.49 0.11 4.05
CA TRP A 137 15.30 -0.72 4.09
C TRP A 137 15.39 -1.81 3.02
N GLY A 138 15.34 -3.06 3.48
CA GLY A 138 15.62 -4.21 2.63
C GLY A 138 16.97 -4.06 1.92
N PRO A 139 17.09 -4.43 0.64
CA PRO A 139 18.40 -4.53 0.00
C PRO A 139 18.93 -3.22 -0.62
N SER A 140 18.11 -2.17 -0.75
CA SER A 140 18.51 -1.01 -1.57
C SER A 140 17.67 0.27 -1.42
N MET A 141 16.76 0.36 -0.46
CA MET A 141 15.93 1.55 -0.27
C MET A 141 16.48 2.35 0.89
N ILE A 142 16.76 3.62 0.66
CA ILE A 142 17.21 4.57 1.68
C ILE A 142 15.98 5.36 2.09
N GLY A 143 15.52 5.15 3.33
CA GLY A 143 14.24 5.68 3.83
C GLY A 143 14.42 6.60 5.02
N TYR A 144 13.55 7.61 5.12
CA TYR A 144 13.50 8.61 6.19
C TYR A 144 12.16 8.53 6.93
N GLY A 145 12.22 8.71 8.25
CA GLY A 145 11.11 8.50 9.16
C GLY A 145 10.58 7.07 9.15
N GLN A 146 9.60 6.83 10.03
CA GLN A 146 8.92 5.56 10.14
C GLN A 146 7.42 5.81 10.24
N ALA A 147 6.63 4.95 9.62
CA ALA A 147 5.20 4.86 9.78
C ALA A 147 4.76 3.40 9.86
N HIS A 148 3.76 3.14 10.69
CA HIS A 148 3.07 1.87 10.73
C HIS A 148 1.78 1.98 9.93
N TYR A 149 1.52 1.01 9.04
CA TYR A 149 0.28 0.92 8.29
C TYR A 149 -0.51 -0.31 8.72
N LYS A 150 -1.83 -0.16 8.75
CA LYS A 150 -2.79 -1.24 8.90
C LYS A 150 -3.91 -1.04 7.90
N TYR A 151 -3.98 -1.93 6.91
CA TYR A 151 -5.04 -1.85 5.91
C TYR A 151 -6.38 -2.31 6.48
N ALA A 152 -7.48 -1.87 5.87
CA ALA A 152 -8.82 -2.36 6.19
C ALA A 152 -8.96 -3.88 5.99
N THR A 153 -8.11 -4.47 5.13
CA THR A 153 -7.98 -5.92 5.04
C THR A 153 -7.52 -6.48 6.38
N GLY A 154 -6.57 -5.84 7.05
CA GLY A 154 -5.91 -6.27 8.27
C GLY A 154 -4.48 -6.75 8.02
N ARG A 155 -3.94 -6.54 6.82
CA ARG A 155 -2.49 -6.60 6.56
C ARG A 155 -1.86 -5.37 7.20
N GLU A 156 -0.79 -5.56 7.95
CA GLU A 156 -0.08 -4.48 8.62
C GLU A 156 1.43 -4.64 8.53
N GLY A 157 2.14 -3.54 8.69
CA GLY A 157 3.60 -3.50 8.70
C GLY A 157 4.16 -2.11 8.87
N ASP A 158 5.48 -2.04 8.99
CA ASP A 158 6.21 -0.78 9.09
C ASP A 158 6.83 -0.40 7.73
N ALA A 159 6.91 0.90 7.48
CA ALA A 159 7.54 1.48 6.29
C ALA A 159 8.26 2.79 6.64
N PHE A 160 9.13 3.25 5.76
CA PHE A 160 9.62 4.63 5.79
C PHE A 160 8.57 5.58 5.19
N ARG A 161 8.64 6.86 5.55
CA ARG A 161 7.67 7.87 5.09
C ARG A 161 7.99 8.39 3.69
N VAL A 162 9.26 8.75 3.49
CA VAL A 162 9.80 9.19 2.21
C VAL A 162 11.15 8.53 2.02
N GLY A 163 11.56 8.30 0.79
CA GLY A 163 12.86 7.70 0.53
C GLY A 163 13.18 7.58 -0.93
N PHE A 164 14.31 6.95 -1.23
CA PHE A 164 14.72 6.69 -2.60
C PHE A 164 15.52 5.39 -2.72
N SER A 165 15.72 4.93 -3.95
CA SER A 165 16.61 3.82 -4.27
C SER A 165 17.45 4.17 -5.50
N PRO A 166 18.79 4.30 -5.37
CA PRO A 166 19.68 4.61 -6.47
C PRO A 166 20.00 3.35 -7.29
N ARG A 167 18.99 2.79 -7.99
CA ARG A 167 19.15 1.55 -8.76
C ARG A 167 19.95 1.77 -10.05
N LYS A 168 20.41 0.68 -10.66
CA LYS A 168 21.25 0.70 -11.88
C LYS A 168 20.55 1.33 -13.09
N ALA A 169 19.26 1.05 -13.28
CA ALA A 169 18.50 1.52 -14.45
C ALA A 169 17.89 2.91 -14.25
N LYS A 170 17.22 3.12 -13.12
CA LYS A 170 16.49 4.36 -12.78
C LYS A 170 16.56 4.60 -11.27
N LEU A 171 16.51 5.86 -10.87
CA LEU A 171 16.20 6.27 -9.51
C LEU A 171 14.72 5.97 -9.23
N SER A 172 14.43 5.39 -8.08
CA SER A 172 13.07 5.28 -7.55
C SER A 172 12.93 6.26 -6.39
N LEU A 173 11.90 7.09 -6.42
CA LEU A 173 11.54 8.04 -5.37
C LEU A 173 10.22 7.59 -4.76
N TYR A 174 10.14 7.61 -3.44
CA TYR A 174 9.02 7.07 -2.67
C TYR A 174 8.43 8.15 -1.78
N GLY A 175 7.10 8.10 -1.58
CA GLY A 175 6.36 9.04 -0.75
C GLY A 175 6.06 10.40 -1.41
N ILE A 176 6.81 10.83 -2.43
CA ILE A 176 6.62 12.17 -3.02
C ILE A 176 5.26 12.39 -3.71
N GLN A 177 4.53 11.32 -4.06
CA GLN A 177 3.17 11.41 -4.59
C GLN A 177 2.14 11.75 -3.52
N GLU A 178 2.48 11.58 -2.24
CA GLU A 178 1.62 11.87 -1.09
C GLU A 178 1.65 13.35 -0.70
N SER A 179 2.45 14.18 -1.39
CA SER A 179 2.39 15.64 -1.23
C SER A 179 0.96 16.13 -1.55
N PRO A 180 0.36 16.98 -0.70
CA PRO A 180 -0.93 17.61 -0.99
C PRO A 180 -0.98 18.38 -2.31
N ARG A 181 0.18 18.73 -2.88
CA ARG A 181 0.30 19.46 -4.15
C ARG A 181 0.93 18.62 -5.27
N TRP A 182 0.97 17.29 -5.14
CA TRP A 182 1.50 16.41 -6.18
C TRP A 182 0.95 16.73 -7.57
N GLU A 183 -0.38 16.81 -7.73
CA GLU A 183 -1.03 17.11 -9.02
C GLU A 183 -0.60 18.46 -9.62
N GLN A 184 -0.24 19.44 -8.78
CA GLN A 184 0.16 20.78 -9.23
C GLN A 184 1.65 20.88 -9.57
N LEU A 185 2.48 20.06 -8.92
CA LEU A 185 3.93 20.12 -8.99
C LEU A 185 4.55 19.05 -9.89
N ARG A 186 3.86 17.93 -10.15
CA ARG A 186 4.43 16.81 -10.92
C ARG A 186 4.89 17.23 -12.32
N ASP A 187 4.16 18.11 -13.00
CA ASP A 187 4.53 18.54 -14.35
C ASP A 187 5.77 19.46 -14.32
N LYS A 188 5.99 20.16 -13.21
CA LYS A 188 7.17 21.00 -12.98
C LYS A 188 8.39 20.19 -12.54
N LEU A 189 8.17 18.98 -12.01
CA LEU A 189 9.26 18.11 -11.57
C LEU A 189 10.18 17.74 -12.74
N GLY A 190 9.70 17.70 -13.98
CA GLY A 190 10.49 17.34 -15.15
C GLY A 190 10.24 15.90 -15.61
N LYS A 191 11.25 15.26 -16.23
CA LYS A 191 11.05 13.97 -16.91
C LYS A 191 11.00 12.81 -15.91
N HIS A 192 9.80 12.29 -15.69
CA HIS A 192 9.54 11.18 -14.77
C HIS A 192 8.44 10.24 -15.30
N THR A 193 8.29 9.08 -14.65
CA THR A 193 7.14 8.18 -14.81
C THR A 193 6.64 7.74 -13.45
N THR A 194 5.34 7.52 -13.29
CA THR A 194 4.73 7.05 -12.04
C THR A 194 4.43 5.55 -12.09
N GLY A 195 4.67 4.87 -10.97
CA GLY A 195 4.09 3.58 -10.64
C GLY A 195 3.06 3.73 -9.51
N ALA A 196 2.52 2.61 -9.03
CA ALA A 196 1.47 2.62 -8.00
C ALA A 196 1.87 3.34 -6.71
N SER A 197 3.14 3.26 -6.29
CA SER A 197 3.65 3.85 -5.04
C SER A 197 5.01 4.53 -5.18
N CYS A 198 5.49 4.75 -6.40
CA CYS A 198 6.81 5.31 -6.64
C CYS A 198 6.88 6.15 -7.92
N VAL A 199 7.83 7.08 -7.93
CA VAL A 199 8.16 7.90 -9.09
C VAL A 199 9.54 7.49 -9.58
N TYR A 200 9.66 7.25 -10.88
CA TYR A 200 10.91 6.86 -11.51
C TYR A 200 11.51 8.00 -12.31
N VAL A 201 12.81 8.21 -12.10
CA VAL A 201 13.61 9.24 -12.78
C VAL A 201 14.90 8.58 -13.27
N ASN A 202 15.39 8.91 -14.47
CA ASN A 202 16.62 8.25 -14.96
C ASN A 202 17.86 8.78 -14.23
N LYS A 203 17.90 10.07 -13.93
CA LYS A 203 19.02 10.78 -13.31
C LYS A 203 18.58 12.11 -12.70
N PRO A 204 19.28 12.67 -11.69
CA PRO A 204 18.87 13.91 -11.05
C PRO A 204 18.74 15.09 -12.03
N GLU A 205 19.53 15.11 -13.10
CA GLU A 205 19.49 16.19 -14.11
C GLU A 205 18.25 16.16 -15.01
N ASP A 206 17.44 15.10 -14.96
CA ASP A 206 16.18 15.02 -15.69
C ASP A 206 15.04 15.76 -14.95
N ILE A 207 15.27 16.21 -13.72
CA ILE A 207 14.24 16.80 -12.84
C ILE A 207 14.69 18.11 -12.19
N ASP A 208 13.71 18.91 -11.77
CA ASP A 208 13.91 20.07 -10.92
C ASP A 208 14.07 19.64 -9.46
N LEU A 209 15.29 19.82 -8.92
CA LEU A 209 15.63 19.40 -7.56
C LEU A 209 14.96 20.26 -6.47
N ALA A 210 14.61 21.51 -6.77
CA ALA A 210 13.87 22.35 -5.83
C ALA A 210 12.41 21.90 -5.73
N VAL A 211 11.81 21.52 -6.87
CA VAL A 211 10.46 20.91 -6.88
C VAL A 211 10.46 19.57 -6.15
N LEU A 212 11.50 18.73 -6.34
CA LEU A 212 11.66 17.49 -5.59
C LEU A 212 11.70 17.74 -4.08
N GLU A 213 12.56 18.67 -3.63
CA GLU A 213 12.69 19.01 -2.22
C GLU A 213 11.37 19.47 -1.62
N GLN A 214 10.66 20.35 -2.34
CA GLN A 214 9.35 20.84 -1.93
C GLN A 214 8.32 19.71 -1.77
N LEU A 215 8.26 18.76 -2.70
CA LEU A 215 7.37 17.59 -2.61
C LEU A 215 7.70 16.72 -1.38
N ILE A 216 8.99 16.54 -1.07
CA ILE A 216 9.43 15.77 0.09
C ILE A 216 9.04 16.48 1.39
N SER A 217 9.33 17.78 1.51
CA SER A 217 8.99 18.58 2.69
C SER A 217 7.49 18.59 2.95
N GLU A 218 6.68 18.80 1.92
CA GLU A 218 5.21 18.80 2.08
C GLU A 218 4.67 17.44 2.52
N THR A 219 5.21 16.36 1.98
CA THR A 219 4.87 14.99 2.41
C THR A 219 5.29 14.77 3.86
N TRP A 220 6.47 15.27 4.24
CA TRP A 220 7.02 15.15 5.57
C TRP A 220 6.23 15.95 6.62
N GLU A 221 5.72 17.12 6.26
CA GLU A 221 4.90 17.96 7.13
C GLU A 221 3.46 17.46 7.25
N ALA A 222 2.87 16.96 6.15
CA ALA A 222 1.48 16.52 6.13
C ALA A 222 1.21 15.30 7.04
N GLY A 223 2.25 14.54 7.39
CA GLY A 223 2.09 13.28 8.12
C GLY A 223 1.62 12.14 7.19
N PRO A 224 1.65 10.89 7.68
CA PRO A 224 1.08 9.78 6.92
C PRO A 224 -0.44 9.95 6.80
N GLN A 225 -0.96 9.95 5.58
CA GLN A 225 -2.39 10.11 5.33
C GLN A 225 -3.10 8.75 5.32
N SER A 226 -4.35 8.72 5.79
CA SER A 226 -5.24 7.60 5.55
C SER A 226 -5.77 7.67 4.12
N CYS A 227 -5.26 6.81 3.23
CA CYS A 227 -5.86 6.59 1.90
C CYS A 227 -7.23 5.91 2.02
#